data_AF-A0A955PS91-F1
#
_entry.id   AF-A0A955PS91-F1
#
_cell.length_a   1.000
_cell.length_b   1.000
_cell.length_c   1.000
_cell.angle_alpha   90.00
_cell.angle_beta   90.00
_cell.angle_gamma   90.00
#
_symmetry.space_group_name_H-M   'P 1'
#
loop_
_entity.id
_entity.type
_entity.pdbx_description
1 polymer ?
#
loop_
_entity_poly.entity_id
_entity_poly.type
_entity_poly.pdbx_seq_one_letter_code
_entity_poly.pdbx_strand_id
1 'polypeptide(L)'
;MVVQCRLWCFGVFLILSHAGFSTDLSDDPQFQQSIEKLEAVVNSPKRIIYVSQSGNGMGGGTWETAFPTIQEAMDTASSKDHIWVREGEYREAVRLSANIALLGGFSGTQNPDNLDARDTLMHPTIINANDRAEPVITGATYCVLDGVTLTGGKTGLYCKNVVMKVTGCVIVGNENRESALAPSYTDTRPLIAIAQGGGIHCTNS
;
A
#
# COMPACT_ATOMS: atom_id res chain seq x y z
N MET A 1 7.67 4.14 -26.68
CA MET A 1 8.38 4.66 -25.51
C MET A 1 7.99 3.77 -24.33
N VAL A 2 8.85 2.82 -23.96
CA VAL A 2 8.53 1.83 -22.93
C VAL A 2 8.76 2.50 -21.58
N VAL A 3 7.66 2.72 -20.85
CA VAL A 3 7.69 3.31 -19.50
C VAL A 3 8.28 2.27 -18.56
N GLN A 4 9.50 2.50 -18.09
CA GLN A 4 10.12 1.63 -17.10
C GLN A 4 9.38 1.76 -15.77
N CYS A 5 8.60 0.73 -15.43
CA CYS A 5 8.18 0.48 -14.07
C CYS A 5 9.40 -0.02 -13.28
N ARG A 6 9.93 0.78 -12.37
CA ARG A 6 11.08 0.41 -11.54
C ARG A 6 10.58 -0.43 -10.37
N LEU A 7 10.70 -1.75 -10.51
CA LEU A 7 10.37 -2.75 -9.49
C LEU A 7 11.52 -2.89 -8.50
N TRP A 8 11.19 -3.08 -7.22
CA TRP A 8 12.15 -3.27 -6.14
C TRP A 8 11.98 -4.66 -5.52
N CYS A 9 13.07 -5.42 -5.44
CA CYS A 9 13.21 -6.62 -4.62
C CYS A 9 14.64 -6.64 -4.06
N PHE A 10 14.80 -6.89 -2.77
CA PHE A 10 16.11 -6.95 -2.12
C PHE A 10 16.95 -8.09 -2.72
N GLY A 11 17.98 -7.72 -3.49
CA GLY A 11 19.02 -8.61 -3.99
C GLY A 11 18.64 -9.37 -5.27
N VAL A 12 19.37 -9.04 -6.36
CA VAL A 12 19.36 -9.65 -7.71
C VAL A 12 18.38 -9.02 -8.71
N PHE A 13 18.97 -8.33 -9.69
CA PHE A 13 18.32 -7.71 -10.85
C PHE A 13 18.00 -8.75 -11.94
N LEU A 14 16.80 -8.66 -12.53
CA LEU A 14 16.60 -9.09 -13.92
C LEU A 14 15.52 -8.22 -14.60
N ILE A 15 15.96 -7.25 -15.40
CA ILE A 15 15.19 -6.76 -16.54
C ILE A 15 16.11 -6.84 -17.77
N LEU A 16 15.71 -7.68 -18.74
CA LEU A 16 16.31 -7.73 -20.07
C LEU A 16 15.97 -6.43 -20.81
N SER A 17 16.96 -5.57 -21.06
CA SER A 17 16.94 -4.70 -22.24
C SER A 17 18.33 -4.28 -22.65
N HIS A 18 18.60 -4.39 -23.94
CA HIS A 18 19.86 -4.00 -24.57
C HIS A 18 20.10 -2.48 -24.40
N ALA A 19 21.34 -2.15 -24.02
CA ALA A 19 21.96 -0.82 -23.95
C ALA A 19 21.85 -0.04 -22.61
N GLY A 20 22.85 -0.24 -21.75
CA GLY A 20 23.68 0.87 -21.26
C GLY A 20 23.18 1.76 -20.12
N PHE A 21 22.20 1.33 -19.31
CA PHE A 21 21.81 2.04 -18.08
C PHE A 21 22.24 1.22 -16.85
N SER A 22 22.74 1.88 -15.79
CA SER A 22 23.23 1.22 -14.57
C SER A 22 22.21 0.20 -14.07
N THR A 23 22.62 -1.06 -14.03
CA THR A 23 21.85 -2.20 -13.54
C THR A 23 21.86 -2.31 -12.02
N ASP A 24 22.38 -1.29 -11.33
CA ASP A 24 22.26 -1.14 -9.89
C ASP A 24 21.82 0.30 -9.58
N LEU A 25 20.69 0.41 -8.89
CA LEU A 25 20.17 1.68 -8.39
C LEU A 25 20.55 1.92 -6.94
N SER A 26 21.20 0.96 -6.25
CA SER A 26 21.65 1.14 -4.87
C SER A 26 22.58 2.35 -4.73
N ASP A 27 23.33 2.67 -5.77
CA ASP A 27 24.31 3.75 -5.73
C ASP A 27 23.75 5.09 -6.26
N ASP A 28 22.48 5.13 -6.69
CA ASP A 28 21.82 6.37 -7.14
C ASP A 28 21.43 7.24 -5.92
N PRO A 29 21.98 8.46 -5.76
CA PRO A 29 21.70 9.30 -4.60
C PRO A 29 20.24 9.73 -4.48
N GLN A 30 19.54 9.95 -5.60
CA GLN A 30 18.12 10.33 -5.59
C GLN A 30 17.25 9.14 -5.17
N PHE A 31 17.69 7.94 -5.54
CA PHE A 31 17.07 6.69 -5.15
C PHE A 31 17.23 6.42 -3.65
N GLN A 32 18.45 6.53 -3.11
CA GLN A 32 18.71 6.37 -1.68
C GLN A 32 17.95 7.38 -0.82
N GLN A 33 17.92 8.65 -1.24
CA GLN A 33 17.12 9.67 -0.55
C GLN A 33 15.62 9.32 -0.50
N SER A 34 15.10 8.63 -1.52
CA SER A 34 13.70 8.23 -1.54
C SER A 34 13.41 7.07 -0.58
N ILE A 35 14.35 6.13 -0.45
CA ILE A 35 14.28 5.05 0.55
C ILE A 35 14.31 5.62 1.96
N GLU A 36 15.27 6.49 2.26
CA GLU A 36 15.40 7.09 3.59
C GLU A 36 14.10 7.80 4.01
N LYS A 37 13.43 8.48 3.07
CA LYS A 37 12.12 9.08 3.31
C LYS A 37 11.04 8.05 3.62
N LEU A 38 10.97 6.96 2.87
CA LEU A 38 9.99 5.88 3.10
C LEU A 38 10.24 5.17 4.42
N GLU A 39 11.49 4.89 4.77
CA GLU A 39 11.85 4.26 6.05
C GLU A 39 11.57 5.19 7.23
N ALA A 40 11.84 6.49 7.08
CA ALA A 40 11.50 7.47 8.10
C ALA A 40 9.98 7.57 8.38
N VAL A 41 9.13 7.30 7.37
CA VAL A 41 7.67 7.22 7.56
C VAL A 41 7.30 6.02 8.43
N VAL A 42 7.94 4.86 8.25
CA VAL A 42 7.62 3.64 9.01
C VAL A 42 8.20 3.66 10.42
N ASN A 43 9.46 4.08 10.58
CA ASN A 43 10.21 3.89 11.83
C ASN A 43 9.87 4.89 12.94
N SER A 44 9.11 5.95 12.64
CA SER A 44 8.81 7.01 13.62
C SER A 44 7.45 7.66 13.34
N PRO A 45 6.32 6.95 13.61
CA PRO A 45 5.00 7.53 13.46
C PRO A 45 4.82 8.73 14.39
N LYS A 46 4.19 9.80 13.88
CA LYS A 46 3.76 10.94 14.70
C LYS A 46 2.56 10.59 15.57
N ARG A 47 1.60 9.87 14.99
CA ARG A 47 0.38 9.36 15.63
C ARG A 47 -0.03 8.07 14.93
N ILE A 48 -0.63 7.17 15.69
CA ILE A 48 -1.33 6.00 15.17
C ILE A 48 -2.82 6.31 15.16
N ILE A 49 -3.46 6.10 14.01
CA ILE A 49 -4.88 6.28 13.79
C ILE A 49 -5.50 4.90 13.54
N TYR A 50 -6.49 4.52 14.35
CA TYR A 50 -7.13 3.21 14.28
C TYR A 50 -8.35 3.24 13.36
N VAL A 51 -8.49 2.18 12.58
CA VAL A 51 -9.65 1.93 11.71
C VAL A 51 -10.25 0.58 12.05
N SER A 52 -11.56 0.55 12.32
CA SER A 52 -12.33 -0.66 12.62
C SER A 52 -13.79 -0.41 12.26
N GLN A 53 -14.41 -1.34 11.53
CA GLN A 53 -15.84 -1.27 11.21
C GLN A 53 -16.75 -1.25 12.45
N SER A 54 -16.23 -1.69 13.61
CA SER A 54 -16.92 -1.66 14.90
C SER A 54 -16.56 -0.44 15.76
N GLY A 55 -15.69 0.45 15.27
CA GLY A 55 -15.31 1.68 15.96
C GLY A 55 -16.43 2.71 15.95
N ASN A 56 -16.43 3.62 16.93
CA ASN A 56 -17.47 4.66 17.05
C ASN A 56 -17.12 5.98 16.35
N GLY A 57 -15.95 6.09 15.72
CA GLY A 57 -15.51 7.28 14.99
C GLY A 57 -15.15 8.49 15.84
N MET A 58 -15.06 8.38 17.17
CA MET A 58 -14.86 9.53 18.07
C MET A 58 -13.41 10.02 18.18
N GLY A 59 -12.50 9.61 17.29
CA GLY A 59 -11.17 10.23 17.19
C GLY A 59 -10.02 9.33 16.78
N GLY A 60 -10.26 8.04 16.54
CA GLY A 60 -9.27 7.13 15.98
C GLY A 60 -8.04 6.90 16.85
N GLY A 61 -8.12 7.14 18.17
CA GLY A 61 -6.98 7.01 19.10
C GLY A 61 -6.87 5.65 19.76
N THR A 62 -7.93 4.83 19.68
CA THR A 62 -7.99 3.45 20.17
C THR A 62 -8.86 2.61 19.23
N TRP A 63 -8.91 1.29 19.43
CA TRP A 63 -9.82 0.41 18.67
C TRP A 63 -11.30 0.72 18.92
N GLU A 64 -11.67 1.14 20.12
CA GLU A 64 -13.05 1.53 20.47
C GLU A 64 -13.42 2.85 19.80
N THR A 65 -12.48 3.79 19.76
CA THR A 65 -12.67 5.12 19.13
C THR A 65 -12.30 5.16 17.66
N ALA A 66 -11.95 4.00 17.08
CA ALA A 66 -11.49 3.85 15.71
C ALA A 66 -12.48 4.43 14.70
N PHE A 67 -11.95 4.92 13.58
CA PHE A 67 -12.79 5.32 12.45
C PHE A 67 -13.44 4.09 11.80
N PRO A 68 -14.74 4.14 11.46
CA PRO A 68 -15.43 3.06 10.76
C PRO A 68 -14.86 2.76 9.38
N THR A 69 -14.30 3.76 8.70
CA THR A 69 -13.76 3.65 7.34
C THR A 69 -12.29 4.07 7.26
N ILE A 70 -11.59 3.58 6.23
CA ILE A 70 -10.19 3.91 5.97
C ILE A 70 -10.09 5.36 5.46
N GLN A 71 -11.01 5.79 4.59
CA GLN A 71 -10.99 7.15 4.06
C GLN A 71 -11.19 8.21 5.15
N GLU A 72 -12.06 8.00 6.13
CA GLU A 72 -12.22 8.94 7.26
C GLU A 72 -10.93 9.09 8.07
N ALA A 73 -10.24 7.98 8.37
CA ALA A 73 -8.94 8.04 9.02
C ALA A 73 -7.90 8.78 8.15
N MET A 74 -7.88 8.51 6.84
CA MET A 74 -6.99 9.16 5.89
C MET A 74 -7.21 10.66 5.80
N ASP A 75 -8.46 11.12 5.87
CA ASP A 75 -8.82 12.54 5.80
C ASP A 75 -8.38 13.31 7.06
N THR A 76 -8.25 12.63 8.20
CA THR A 76 -7.74 13.22 9.46
C THR A 76 -6.22 13.07 9.65
N ALA A 77 -5.59 12.23 8.83
CA ALA A 77 -4.18 11.93 8.91
C ALA A 77 -3.31 13.08 8.38
N SER A 78 -2.14 13.22 9.00
CA SER A 78 -1.11 14.17 8.61
C SER A 78 0.17 13.43 8.23
N SER A 79 1.11 14.12 7.57
CA SER A 79 2.41 13.56 7.20
C SER A 79 3.08 12.85 8.39
N LYS A 80 3.57 11.63 8.16
CA LYS A 80 4.14 10.68 9.14
C LYS A 80 3.15 10.04 10.11
N ASP A 81 1.84 10.20 9.92
CA ASP A 81 0.86 9.41 10.66
C ASP A 81 0.81 7.97 10.10
N HIS A 82 0.47 7.02 10.98
CA HIS A 82 0.15 5.65 10.61
C HIS A 82 -1.34 5.43 10.72
N ILE A 83 -1.90 4.67 9.80
CA ILE A 83 -3.27 4.20 9.82
C ILE A 83 -3.21 2.69 10.00
N TRP A 84 -3.68 2.21 11.15
CA TRP A 84 -3.72 0.80 11.51
C TRP A 84 -5.14 0.29 11.30
N VAL A 85 -5.26 -0.69 10.43
CA VAL A 85 -6.56 -1.20 9.99
C VAL A 85 -6.80 -2.57 10.58
N ARG A 86 -7.91 -2.70 11.29
CA ARG A 86 -8.38 -3.98 11.81
C ARG A 86 -8.70 -4.95 10.67
N GLU A 87 -8.69 -6.24 10.94
CA GLU A 87 -9.26 -7.26 10.06
C GLU A 87 -10.71 -6.89 9.71
N GLY A 88 -11.09 -7.18 8.47
CA GLY A 88 -12.43 -6.85 7.97
C GLY A 88 -12.44 -6.55 6.47
N GLU A 89 -13.66 -6.44 5.94
CA GLU A 89 -13.92 -6.06 4.54
C GLU A 89 -14.45 -4.62 4.49
N TYR A 90 -13.59 -3.70 4.06
CA TYR A 90 -13.88 -2.28 3.92
C TYR A 90 -14.37 -2.01 2.50
N ARG A 91 -15.67 -1.71 2.36
CA ARG A 91 -16.33 -1.50 1.06
C ARG A 91 -16.19 -0.06 0.58
N GLU A 92 -14.99 0.31 0.18
CA GLU A 92 -14.62 1.67 -0.18
C GLU A 92 -13.50 1.71 -1.24
N ALA A 93 -13.32 2.88 -1.84
CA ALA A 93 -12.15 3.21 -2.64
C ALA A 93 -11.36 4.29 -1.91
N VAL A 94 -10.05 4.08 -1.73
CA VAL A 94 -9.22 4.90 -0.84
C VAL A 94 -8.27 5.77 -1.66
N ARG A 95 -8.20 7.06 -1.31
CA ARG A 95 -7.21 8.01 -1.85
C ARG A 95 -6.16 8.27 -0.78
N LEU A 96 -4.93 7.82 -1.03
CA LEU A 96 -3.83 8.04 -0.07
C LEU A 96 -3.41 9.50 -0.05
N SER A 97 -3.02 9.97 1.13
CA SER A 97 -2.33 11.25 1.35
C SER A 97 -0.83 11.01 1.54
N ALA A 98 0.01 11.92 1.04
CA ALA A 98 1.45 11.73 0.98
C ALA A 98 2.09 11.53 2.37
N ASN A 99 3.16 10.72 2.43
CA ASN A 99 3.95 10.44 3.63
C ASN A 99 3.19 9.72 4.76
N ILE A 100 2.17 8.92 4.43
CA ILE A 100 1.38 8.15 5.41
C ILE A 100 1.62 6.65 5.20
N ALA A 101 1.64 5.91 6.30
CA ALA A 101 1.63 4.45 6.26
C ALA A 101 0.21 3.92 6.48
N LEU A 102 -0.28 3.08 5.58
CA LEU A 102 -1.52 2.32 5.70
C LEU A 102 -1.15 0.85 5.92
N LEU A 103 -1.46 0.34 7.12
CA LEU A 103 -1.02 -0.96 7.60
C LEU A 103 -2.24 -1.82 7.96
N GLY A 104 -2.42 -2.95 7.26
CA GLY A 104 -3.42 -3.98 7.59
C GLY A 104 -2.81 -5.12 8.41
N GLY A 105 -3.65 -6.05 8.89
CA GLY A 105 -3.19 -7.23 9.63
C GLY A 105 -3.42 -7.20 11.14
N PHE A 106 -4.31 -6.34 11.65
CA PHE A 106 -4.55 -6.19 13.08
C PHE A 106 -5.83 -6.87 13.56
N SER A 107 -5.78 -7.56 14.69
CA SER A 107 -6.97 -8.20 15.31
C SER A 107 -7.98 -7.21 15.90
N GLY A 108 -7.51 -6.00 16.27
CA GLY A 108 -8.26 -5.01 17.02
C GLY A 108 -8.29 -5.21 18.54
N THR A 109 -7.56 -6.18 19.07
CA THR A 109 -7.42 -6.42 20.52
C THR A 109 -5.98 -6.36 21.00
N GLN A 110 -5.02 -6.18 20.10
CA GLN A 110 -3.59 -6.09 20.42
C GLN A 110 -3.23 -4.73 21.01
N ASN A 111 -2.10 -4.69 21.72
CA ASN A 111 -1.56 -3.47 22.28
C ASN A 111 -1.33 -2.43 21.15
N PRO A 112 -1.93 -1.22 21.24
CA PRO A 112 -1.80 -0.15 20.25
C PRO A 112 -0.37 0.26 19.87
N ASP A 113 0.65 -0.12 20.65
CA ASP A 113 2.04 0.31 20.41
C ASP A 113 2.97 -0.77 19.83
N ASN A 114 2.43 -1.94 19.43
CA ASN A 114 3.24 -3.04 18.90
C ASN A 114 2.96 -3.33 17.42
N LEU A 115 3.81 -2.78 16.52
CA LEU A 115 3.78 -3.08 15.08
C LEU A 115 3.99 -4.57 14.77
N ASP A 116 4.75 -5.29 15.60
CA ASP A 116 5.04 -6.72 15.42
C ASP A 116 3.87 -7.63 15.83
N ALA A 117 2.80 -7.07 16.38
CA ALA A 117 1.58 -7.81 16.67
C ALA A 117 0.74 -8.11 15.41
N ARG A 118 1.15 -7.59 14.25
CA ARG A 118 0.44 -7.81 12.97
C ARG A 118 0.62 -9.24 12.48
N ASP A 119 -0.49 -9.85 12.10
CA ASP A 119 -0.51 -11.12 11.37
C ASP A 119 -1.48 -10.98 10.20
N THR A 120 -0.93 -10.69 9.02
CA THR A 120 -1.72 -10.43 7.81
C THR A 120 -2.41 -11.67 7.26
N LEU A 121 -1.99 -12.87 7.69
CA LEU A 121 -2.62 -14.14 7.32
C LEU A 121 -3.80 -14.45 8.24
N MET A 122 -3.63 -14.24 9.55
CA MET A 122 -4.68 -14.50 10.54
C MET A 122 -5.71 -13.37 10.64
N HIS A 123 -5.32 -12.13 10.34
CA HIS A 123 -6.16 -10.94 10.49
C HIS A 123 -6.26 -10.15 9.17
N PRO A 124 -6.86 -10.73 8.12
CA PRO A 124 -6.88 -10.13 6.80
C PRO A 124 -7.66 -8.81 6.76
N THR A 125 -7.03 -7.77 6.22
CA THR A 125 -7.67 -6.50 5.88
C THR A 125 -7.95 -6.47 4.37
N ILE A 126 -9.22 -6.38 3.99
CA ILE A 126 -9.67 -6.37 2.59
C ILE A 126 -10.26 -5.00 2.28
N ILE A 127 -9.77 -4.35 1.24
CA ILE A 127 -10.33 -3.13 0.67
C ILE A 127 -11.01 -3.53 -0.63
N ASN A 128 -12.33 -3.40 -0.65
CA ASN A 128 -13.18 -3.80 -1.76
C ASN A 128 -13.87 -2.57 -2.35
N ALA A 129 -13.49 -2.17 -3.56
CA ALA A 129 -14.14 -1.06 -4.24
C ALA A 129 -15.57 -1.39 -4.73
N ASN A 130 -16.06 -2.61 -4.54
CA ASN A 130 -17.45 -3.04 -4.77
C ASN A 130 -17.91 -2.79 -6.22
N ASP A 131 -17.12 -3.29 -7.16
CA ASP A 131 -17.29 -3.21 -8.62
C ASP A 131 -17.43 -1.77 -9.14
N ARG A 132 -16.79 -0.81 -8.46
CA ARG A 132 -16.75 0.58 -8.92
C ARG A 132 -15.77 0.73 -10.07
N ALA A 133 -16.13 1.57 -11.03
CA ALA A 133 -15.29 1.95 -12.17
C ALA A 133 -14.09 2.87 -11.80
N GLU A 134 -13.59 2.80 -10.57
CA GLU A 134 -12.43 3.53 -10.05
C GLU A 134 -11.38 2.58 -9.47
N PRO A 135 -10.11 3.01 -9.30
CA PRO A 135 -9.11 2.20 -8.61
C PRO A 135 -9.49 1.93 -7.16
N VAL A 136 -9.13 0.75 -6.63
CA VAL A 136 -9.33 0.44 -5.19
C VAL A 136 -8.51 1.38 -4.31
N ILE A 137 -7.24 1.59 -4.69
CA ILE A 137 -6.39 2.62 -4.09
C ILE A 137 -5.85 3.56 -5.17
N THR A 138 -5.96 4.86 -4.91
CA THR A 138 -5.17 5.89 -5.58
C THR A 138 -3.95 6.22 -4.71
N GLY A 139 -2.75 5.90 -5.21
CA GLY A 139 -1.49 6.07 -4.49
C GLY A 139 -1.01 7.52 -4.42
N ALA A 140 -0.20 7.82 -3.40
CA ALA A 140 0.45 9.11 -3.19
C ALA A 140 1.94 8.92 -2.86
N THR A 141 2.74 9.97 -3.05
CA THR A 141 4.19 9.92 -2.86
C THR A 141 4.57 9.72 -1.39
N TYR A 142 5.66 8.99 -1.17
CA TYR A 142 6.23 8.56 0.10
C TYR A 142 5.24 7.83 1.02
N CYS A 143 4.20 7.21 0.44
CA CYS A 143 3.29 6.37 1.20
C CYS A 143 3.86 4.96 1.39
N VAL A 144 3.42 4.31 2.45
CA VAL A 144 3.70 2.91 2.71
C VAL A 144 2.37 2.18 2.75
N LEU A 145 2.22 1.17 1.92
CA LEU A 145 1.06 0.29 1.90
C LEU A 145 1.53 -1.11 2.28
N ASP A 146 1.03 -1.63 3.38
CA ASP A 146 1.48 -2.92 3.90
C ASP A 146 0.33 -3.81 4.39
N GLY A 147 0.29 -5.07 3.95
CA GLY A 147 -0.56 -6.08 4.54
C GLY A 147 -2.05 -5.98 4.23
N VAL A 148 -2.45 -5.47 3.05
CA VAL A 148 -3.86 -5.32 2.66
C VAL A 148 -4.21 -6.05 1.36
N THR A 149 -5.49 -6.40 1.20
CA THR A 149 -6.03 -7.02 -0.03
C THR A 149 -6.83 -6.02 -0.87
N LEU A 150 -6.36 -5.84 -2.10
CA LEU A 150 -6.80 -5.10 -3.28
C LEU A 150 -7.93 -5.69 -4.14
N THR A 151 -9.22 -5.41 -3.99
CA THR A 151 -10.25 -6.06 -4.84
C THR A 151 -11.44 -5.19 -5.29
N GLY A 152 -12.16 -5.64 -6.31
CA GLY A 152 -13.47 -5.11 -6.71
C GLY A 152 -13.41 -3.70 -7.31
N GLY A 153 -12.26 -3.28 -7.84
CA GLY A 153 -12.13 -1.99 -8.53
C GLY A 153 -11.78 -2.16 -10.00
N LYS A 154 -11.76 -1.03 -10.72
CA LYS A 154 -11.26 -0.98 -12.09
C LYS A 154 -9.78 -1.38 -12.17
N THR A 155 -8.97 -0.90 -11.24
CA THR A 155 -7.57 -1.27 -11.03
C THR A 155 -7.36 -1.49 -9.53
N GLY A 156 -6.50 -2.41 -9.11
CA GLY A 156 -6.18 -2.57 -7.69
C GLY A 156 -5.51 -1.31 -7.10
N LEU A 157 -4.32 -0.97 -7.60
CA LEU A 157 -3.54 0.19 -7.17
C LEU A 157 -3.19 1.07 -8.38
N TYR A 158 -3.55 2.35 -8.31
CA TYR A 158 -3.22 3.35 -9.32
C TYR A 158 -2.17 4.33 -8.81
N CYS A 159 -1.04 4.41 -9.49
CA CYS A 159 0.10 5.26 -9.16
C CYS A 159 0.41 6.21 -10.34
N LYS A 160 0.31 7.53 -10.14
CA LYS A 160 0.66 8.53 -11.16
C LYS A 160 1.69 9.51 -10.62
N ASN A 161 2.92 9.47 -11.15
CA ASN A 161 4.03 10.31 -10.70
C ASN A 161 4.29 10.22 -9.17
N VAL A 162 4.20 9.02 -8.60
CA VAL A 162 4.39 8.78 -7.17
C VAL A 162 5.51 7.78 -6.91
N VAL A 163 6.17 7.95 -5.77
CA VAL A 163 7.11 6.97 -5.20
C VAL A 163 6.44 6.42 -3.94
N MET A 164 6.19 5.12 -3.84
CA MET A 164 5.59 4.54 -2.64
C MET A 164 6.15 3.14 -2.38
N LYS A 165 6.10 2.71 -1.12
CA LYS A 165 6.43 1.34 -0.73
C LYS A 165 5.15 0.52 -0.69
N VAL A 166 5.14 -0.62 -1.36
CA VAL A 166 4.08 -1.63 -1.25
C VAL A 166 4.74 -2.89 -0.71
N THR A 167 4.14 -3.55 0.29
CA THR A 167 4.69 -4.75 0.91
C THR A 167 3.54 -5.61 1.42
N GLY A 168 3.64 -6.94 1.40
CA GLY A 168 2.62 -7.83 1.98
C GLY A 168 1.19 -7.66 1.45
N CYS A 169 1.01 -6.99 0.30
CA CYS A 169 -0.31 -6.70 -0.26
C CYS A 169 -0.69 -7.75 -1.30
N VAL A 170 -1.97 -8.11 -1.32
CA VAL A 170 -2.56 -9.00 -2.32
C VAL A 170 -3.42 -8.15 -3.24
N ILE A 171 -3.31 -8.27 -4.56
CA ILE A 171 -4.16 -7.53 -5.50
C ILE A 171 -4.82 -8.54 -6.43
N VAL A 172 -6.16 -8.61 -6.41
CA VAL A 172 -6.94 -9.68 -7.02
C VAL A 172 -8.35 -9.20 -7.38
N GLY A 173 -9.00 -9.80 -8.39
CA GLY A 173 -10.43 -9.55 -8.65
C GLY A 173 -10.78 -8.13 -9.11
N ASN A 174 -9.93 -7.51 -9.93
CA ASN A 174 -10.14 -6.16 -10.48
C ASN A 174 -10.37 -6.21 -12.01
N GLU A 175 -11.12 -5.24 -12.56
CA GLU A 175 -11.73 -5.33 -13.90
C GLU A 175 -10.76 -5.13 -15.09
N ASN A 176 -9.69 -4.34 -14.94
CA ASN A 176 -8.87 -3.97 -16.10
C ASN A 176 -8.09 -5.15 -16.70
N ARG A 177 -8.38 -5.46 -17.97
CA ARG A 177 -7.65 -6.40 -18.84
C ARG A 177 -6.47 -5.77 -19.61
N GLU A 178 -6.24 -4.46 -19.51
CA GLU A 178 -5.26 -3.72 -20.34
C GLU A 178 -3.85 -3.53 -19.71
N SER A 179 -3.58 -4.01 -18.49
CA SER A 179 -2.21 -4.15 -17.98
C SER A 179 -1.81 -5.61 -17.86
N ALA A 180 -1.80 -6.31 -19.00
CA ALA A 180 -1.13 -7.59 -19.13
C ALA A 180 0.38 -7.37 -18.97
N LEU A 181 0.92 -7.63 -17.78
CA LEU A 181 2.25 -8.19 -17.50
C LEU A 181 2.49 -8.13 -15.99
N ALA A 182 2.05 -9.14 -15.25
CA ALA A 182 2.66 -9.42 -13.93
C ALA A 182 2.18 -10.77 -13.33
N PRO A 183 3.08 -11.74 -13.03
CA PRO A 183 2.74 -13.05 -12.45
C PRO A 183 2.29 -13.04 -10.98
N SER A 184 1.62 -14.10 -10.53
CA SER A 184 1.30 -14.37 -9.13
C SER A 184 2.59 -14.42 -8.29
N TYR A 185 2.62 -13.76 -7.12
CA TYR A 185 3.76 -13.86 -6.20
C TYR A 185 3.31 -14.20 -4.78
N THR A 186 3.90 -15.26 -4.23
CA THR A 186 3.63 -15.80 -2.88
C THR A 186 4.90 -15.79 -2.00
N ASP A 187 5.84 -14.88 -2.24
CA ASP A 187 7.07 -14.77 -1.43
C ASP A 187 6.99 -13.58 -0.46
N THR A 188 7.52 -13.80 0.73
CA THR A 188 7.43 -12.91 1.90
C THR A 188 8.47 -11.77 1.89
N ARG A 189 8.95 -11.36 0.71
CA ARG A 189 9.95 -10.29 0.56
C ARG A 189 9.27 -8.96 0.17
N PRO A 190 9.79 -7.79 0.60
CA PRO A 190 9.22 -6.49 0.27
C PRO A 190 9.30 -6.26 -1.24
N LEU A 191 8.15 -6.40 -1.92
CA LEU A 191 8.01 -6.23 -3.35
C LEU A 191 7.16 -5.00 -3.63
N ILE A 192 7.78 -3.98 -4.25
CA ILE A 192 7.02 -3.00 -5.04
C ILE A 192 6.48 -3.78 -6.24
N ALA A 193 5.15 -3.88 -6.37
CA ALA A 193 4.46 -5.15 -6.64
C ALA A 193 4.40 -5.70 -8.08
N ILE A 194 3.97 -6.97 -8.17
CA ILE A 194 3.58 -7.69 -9.38
C ILE A 194 2.15 -8.23 -9.13
N ALA A 195 1.18 -7.92 -10.01
CA ALA A 195 -0.21 -8.37 -9.95
C ALA A 195 -0.72 -9.06 -11.23
N GLN A 196 -1.47 -10.17 -11.09
CA GLN A 196 -2.22 -10.77 -12.21
C GLN A 196 -3.60 -10.11 -12.35
N GLY A 197 -3.86 -9.53 -13.53
CA GLY A 197 -5.13 -8.87 -13.86
C GLY A 197 -5.28 -7.51 -13.18
N GLY A 198 -5.38 -6.44 -13.98
CA GLY A 198 -5.73 -5.07 -13.56
C GLY A 198 -4.98 -4.48 -12.35
N GLY A 199 -3.86 -5.06 -11.93
CA GLY A 199 -3.52 -4.95 -10.51
C GLY A 199 -2.76 -3.70 -10.12
N ILE A 200 -1.64 -3.36 -10.76
CA ILE A 200 -0.97 -2.07 -10.55
C ILE A 200 -0.88 -1.32 -11.88
N HIS A 201 -1.32 -0.07 -11.86
CA HIS A 201 -1.19 0.84 -13.00
C HIS A 201 -0.30 2.03 -12.64
N CYS A 202 0.88 2.11 -13.27
CA CYS A 202 1.87 3.18 -13.09
C CYS A 202 1.98 4.04 -14.36
N THR A 203 1.85 5.36 -14.25
CA THR A 203 1.99 6.26 -15.41
C THR A 203 2.73 7.57 -15.06
N ASN A 204 3.53 8.04 -16.01
CA ASN A 204 4.12 9.37 -16.03
C ASN A 204 3.55 10.09 -17.26
N SER A 205 2.75 11.16 -17.06
CA SER A 205 2.30 12.02 -18.17
C SER A 205 3.34 13.09 -18.45
#